data_AF-V4YKA6-F1
#
_entry.id   AF-V4YKA6-F1
#
_cell.length_a   1.000
_cell.length_b   1.000
_cell.length_c   1.000
_cell.angle_alpha   90.00
_cell.angle_beta   90.00
_cell.angle_gamma   90.00
#
_symmetry.space_group_name_H-M   'P 1'
#
loop_
_entity.id
_entity.type
_entity.pdbx_description
1 polymer ?
#
loop_
_entity_poly.entity_id
_entity_poly.type
_entity_poly.pdbx_seq_one_letter_code
_entity_poly.pdbx_strand_id
1 'polypeptide(L)'
;MLEPVIIRLDTADRAVSPVIGVVLMVGITVIMGAVVGTTVLGVSDQLDSTAPQVQLSVTDVHASHTDDDSRANVATIVIRHAGGEDFKLDKTDIIVETDRETTRFNEPDSDGRAVIRTASSFRIRVDGDPDDTLPNGKQEAVTAGGNRVWNSTQDEAITDLTSSTESDRAGSRLTITIVDTESGEIIFDRTITI
;
A
#
# COMPACT_ATOMS: atom_id res chain seq x y z
N MET A 1 -2.09 54.64 -72.60
CA MET A 1 -2.97 53.54 -72.15
C MET A 1 -2.04 52.44 -71.67
N LEU A 2 -2.19 51.99 -70.42
CA LEU A 2 -1.33 50.99 -69.78
C LEU A 2 -2.08 49.65 -69.80
N GLU A 3 -1.45 48.58 -70.29
CA GLU A 3 -1.99 47.22 -70.21
C GLU A 3 -1.75 46.64 -68.80
N PRO A 4 -2.74 45.96 -68.19
CA PRO A 4 -2.54 45.35 -66.88
C PRO A 4 -1.82 44.01 -66.99
N VAL A 5 -0.76 43.84 -66.19
CA VAL A 5 -0.09 42.55 -65.96
C VAL A 5 -0.92 41.72 -64.98
N ILE A 6 -1.49 40.62 -65.44
CA ILE A 6 -2.16 39.63 -64.59
C ILE A 6 -1.09 38.64 -64.12
N ILE A 7 -0.66 38.74 -62.86
CA ILE A 7 0.17 37.73 -62.22
C ILE A 7 -0.76 36.56 -61.85
N ARG A 8 -0.72 35.48 -62.64
CA ARG A 8 -1.25 34.18 -62.22
C ARG A 8 -0.38 33.71 -61.07
N LEU A 9 -0.92 33.64 -59.85
CA LEU A 9 -0.39 32.68 -58.90
C LEU A 9 -0.86 31.32 -59.40
N ASP A 10 0.01 30.63 -60.12
CA ASP A 10 -0.11 29.20 -60.29
C ASP A 10 -0.09 28.65 -58.86
N THR A 11 -1.26 28.37 -58.32
CA THR A 11 -1.41 27.60 -57.09
C THR A 11 -0.50 26.43 -57.25
N ALA A 12 0.56 26.41 -56.47
CA ALA A 12 1.57 25.38 -56.45
C ALA A 12 0.90 24.07 -56.01
N ASP A 13 0.20 23.44 -56.96
CA ASP A 13 0.11 22.00 -57.11
C ASP A 13 1.55 21.54 -57.39
N ARG A 14 2.40 21.65 -56.36
CA ARG A 14 3.48 20.70 -56.17
C ARG A 14 2.79 19.37 -55.95
N ALA A 15 2.33 18.79 -57.06
CA ALA A 15 1.98 17.40 -57.19
C ALA A 15 3.16 16.67 -56.56
N VAL A 16 2.94 16.20 -55.34
CA VAL A 16 3.94 15.47 -54.59
C VAL A 16 4.35 14.34 -55.52
N SER A 17 5.61 14.30 -55.92
CA SER A 17 6.03 13.31 -56.90
C SER A 17 5.66 11.93 -56.36
N PRO A 18 5.25 10.96 -57.20
CA PRO A 18 4.80 9.64 -56.74
C PRO A 18 5.77 9.00 -55.73
N VAL A 19 7.06 9.29 -55.87
CA VAL A 19 8.12 8.84 -54.98
C VAL A 19 8.13 9.58 -53.64
N ILE A 20 7.96 10.91 -53.64
CA ILE A 20 7.90 11.69 -52.40
C ILE A 20 6.63 11.35 -51.60
N GLY A 21 5.52 11.05 -52.27
CA GLY A 21 4.29 10.60 -51.61
C GLY A 21 4.48 9.29 -50.84
N VAL A 22 5.18 8.32 -51.45
CA VAL A 22 5.50 7.04 -50.82
C VAL A 22 6.45 7.22 -49.63
N VAL A 23 7.50 8.04 -49.77
CA VAL A 23 8.44 8.29 -48.68
C VAL A 23 7.74 8.98 -47.49
N LEU A 24 6.84 9.93 -47.75
CA LEU A 24 6.08 10.61 -46.69
C LEU A 24 5.08 9.66 -46.01
N MET A 25 4.40 8.82 -46.77
CA MET A 25 3.42 7.86 -46.23
C MET A 25 4.10 6.77 -45.37
N VAL A 26 5.24 6.25 -45.83
CA VAL A 26 6.02 5.29 -45.06
C VAL A 26 6.65 5.97 -43.84
N GLY A 27 7.16 7.19 -43.99
CA GLY A 27 7.76 7.94 -42.88
C GLY A 27 6.82 8.13 -41.69
N ILE A 28 5.59 8.61 -41.93
CA ILE A 28 4.64 8.85 -40.83
C ILE A 28 4.16 7.56 -40.16
N THR A 29 3.97 6.49 -40.94
CA THR A 29 3.51 5.20 -40.40
C THR A 29 4.59 4.52 -39.57
N VAL A 30 5.86 4.63 -39.97
CA VAL A 30 7.01 4.15 -39.18
C VAL A 30 7.14 4.92 -37.87
N ILE A 31 6.98 6.24 -37.89
CA ILE A 31 6.99 7.06 -36.66
C ILE A 31 5.83 6.68 -35.74
N MET A 32 4.60 6.59 -36.27
CA MET A 32 3.43 6.22 -35.48
C MET A 32 3.57 4.81 -34.88
N GLY A 33 4.09 3.86 -35.65
CA GLY A 33 4.37 2.51 -35.17
C GLY A 33 5.42 2.48 -34.05
N ALA A 34 6.50 3.26 -34.18
CA ALA A 34 7.54 3.35 -33.16
C ALA A 34 7.02 4.01 -31.87
N VAL A 35 6.27 5.11 -31.98
CA VAL A 35 5.74 5.86 -30.82
C VAL A 35 4.70 5.04 -30.06
N VAL A 36 3.79 4.37 -30.77
CA VAL A 36 2.81 3.48 -30.12
C VAL A 36 3.53 2.26 -29.51
N GLY A 37 4.54 1.72 -30.19
CA GLY A 37 5.36 0.62 -29.67
C GLY A 37 6.05 0.94 -28.34
N THR A 38 6.67 2.13 -28.20
CA THR A 38 7.29 2.55 -26.94
C THR A 38 6.29 2.89 -25.86
N THR A 39 5.12 3.42 -26.22
CA THR A 39 4.07 3.74 -25.25
C THR A 39 3.42 2.48 -24.70
N VAL A 40 3.26 1.44 -25.54
CA VAL A 40 2.73 0.13 -25.12
C VAL A 40 3.76 -0.65 -24.30
N LEU A 41 5.03 -0.66 -24.71
CA LEU A 41 6.12 -1.29 -23.95
C LEU A 41 6.38 -0.60 -22.60
N GLY A 42 6.16 0.71 -22.50
CA GLY A 42 6.27 1.45 -21.24
C GLY A 42 5.12 1.21 -20.25
N VAL A 43 3.99 0.65 -20.69
CA VAL A 43 2.88 0.24 -19.82
C VAL A 43 3.08 -1.20 -19.31
N SER A 44 3.81 -2.04 -20.04
CA SER A 44 4.11 -3.41 -19.61
C SER A 44 4.83 -3.45 -18.25
N ASP A 45 5.68 -2.48 -17.95
CA ASP A 45 6.45 -2.41 -16.69
C ASP A 45 5.59 -1.96 -15.48
N GLN A 46 4.39 -1.42 -15.72
CA GLN A 46 3.41 -1.06 -14.67
C GLN A 46 2.40 -2.17 -14.37
N LEU A 47 2.36 -3.23 -15.18
CA LEU A 47 1.36 -4.29 -15.06
C LEU A 47 1.79 -5.44 -14.14
N ASP A 48 3.07 -5.55 -13.79
CA ASP A 48 3.57 -6.69 -13.01
C ASP A 48 3.51 -6.49 -11.48
N SER A 49 3.20 -5.28 -11.00
CA SER A 49 3.25 -4.96 -9.56
C SER A 49 2.22 -3.91 -9.12
N THR A 50 0.94 -4.05 -9.46
CA THR A 50 -0.12 -3.22 -8.85
C THR A 50 -0.47 -3.77 -7.47
N ALA A 51 -0.45 -2.93 -6.42
CA ALA A 51 -0.93 -3.34 -5.09
C ALA A 51 -2.43 -3.70 -5.14
N PRO A 52 -2.88 -4.61 -4.26
CA PRO A 52 -4.29 -4.95 -4.18
C PRO A 52 -5.13 -3.73 -3.78
N GLN A 53 -6.23 -3.51 -4.51
CA GLN A 53 -7.14 -2.39 -4.24
C GLN A 53 -8.13 -2.77 -3.12
N VAL A 54 -7.76 -2.46 -1.88
CA VAL A 54 -8.51 -2.85 -0.67
C VAL A 54 -9.06 -1.64 0.09
N GLN A 55 -10.27 -1.78 0.64
CA GLN A 55 -10.82 -0.81 1.58
C GLN A 55 -10.72 -1.34 3.00
N LEU A 56 -9.80 -0.79 3.78
CA LEU A 56 -9.61 -1.09 5.20
C LEU A 56 -10.17 0.03 6.09
N SER A 57 -10.59 -0.35 7.30
CA SER A 57 -11.08 0.59 8.31
C SER A 57 -10.66 0.15 9.70
N VAL A 58 -10.06 1.06 10.48
CA VAL A 58 -9.83 0.82 11.91
C VAL A 58 -11.17 0.92 12.62
N THR A 59 -11.58 -0.17 13.27
CA THR A 59 -12.89 -0.25 13.94
C THR A 59 -12.78 0.01 15.42
N ASP A 60 -11.69 -0.43 16.04
CA ASP A 60 -11.51 -0.33 17.48
C ASP A 60 -10.02 -0.23 17.82
N VAL A 61 -9.70 0.53 18.84
CA VAL A 61 -8.36 0.64 19.42
C VAL A 61 -8.54 0.60 20.92
N HIS A 62 -8.09 -0.48 21.54
CA HIS A 62 -8.26 -0.69 22.97
C HIS A 62 -6.91 -0.95 23.62
N ALA A 63 -6.57 -0.17 24.64
CA ALA A 63 -5.41 -0.41 25.48
C ALA A 63 -5.89 -0.81 26.88
N SER A 64 -5.34 -1.91 27.40
CA SER A 64 -5.64 -2.45 28.71
C SER A 64 -4.41 -2.32 29.60
N HIS A 65 -4.60 -1.64 30.72
CA HIS A 65 -3.58 -1.43 31.76
C HIS A 65 -3.92 -2.28 32.94
N THR A 66 -2.93 -2.99 33.47
CA THR A 66 -3.07 -3.70 34.74
C THR A 66 -2.02 -3.15 35.69
N ASP A 67 -2.43 -2.63 36.84
CA ASP A 67 -1.52 -2.15 37.90
C ASP A 67 -0.81 -3.31 38.65
N ASP A 68 -0.91 -4.53 38.15
CA ASP A 68 -0.33 -5.74 38.73
C ASP A 68 0.96 -6.06 37.97
N ASP A 69 2.10 -6.06 38.67
CA ASP A 69 3.46 -6.34 38.15
C ASP A 69 3.57 -7.67 37.39
N SER A 70 2.55 -8.53 37.47
CA SER A 70 2.49 -9.85 36.83
C SER A 70 1.71 -9.89 35.51
N ARG A 71 1.11 -8.79 35.06
CA ARG A 71 0.37 -8.72 33.79
C ARG A 71 0.87 -7.56 32.94
N ALA A 72 1.41 -7.89 31.78
CA ALA A 72 1.89 -6.92 30.82
C ALA A 72 0.76 -5.99 30.33
N ASN A 73 1.11 -4.73 30.06
CA ASN A 73 0.19 -3.77 29.48
C ASN A 73 0.03 -4.06 27.98
N VAL A 74 -1.21 -4.14 27.49
CA VAL A 74 -1.48 -4.61 26.13
C VAL A 74 -2.34 -3.62 25.38
N ALA A 75 -1.95 -3.27 24.16
CA ALA A 75 -2.79 -2.55 23.20
C ALA A 75 -3.25 -3.48 22.06
N THR A 76 -4.52 -3.39 21.70
CA THR A 76 -5.15 -4.15 20.61
C THR A 76 -5.79 -3.19 19.63
N ILE A 77 -5.35 -3.25 18.36
CA ILE A 77 -5.90 -2.46 17.26
C ILE A 77 -6.69 -3.40 16.36
N VAL A 78 -7.97 -3.12 16.13
CA VAL A 78 -8.85 -3.93 15.28
C VAL A 78 -9.08 -3.24 13.95
N ILE A 79 -8.64 -3.88 12.87
CA ILE A 79 -8.83 -3.39 11.50
C ILE A 79 -9.81 -4.31 10.78
N ARG A 80 -10.76 -3.74 10.05
CA ARG A 80 -11.77 -4.46 9.26
C ARG A 80 -11.58 -4.23 7.78
N HIS A 81 -11.64 -5.30 7.01
CA HIS A 81 -11.70 -5.30 5.56
C HIS A 81 -13.14 -5.03 5.10
N ALA A 82 -13.39 -3.78 4.72
CA ALA A 82 -14.71 -3.30 4.32
C ALA A 82 -15.10 -3.70 2.89
N GLY A 83 -14.12 -3.92 2.01
CA GLY A 83 -14.35 -4.29 0.61
C GLY A 83 -13.07 -4.30 -0.21
N GLY A 84 -13.17 -4.67 -1.48
CA GLY A 84 -12.03 -4.74 -2.39
C GLY A 84 -11.46 -6.15 -2.53
N GLU A 85 -10.20 -6.21 -2.94
CA GLU A 85 -9.49 -7.47 -3.23
C GLU A 85 -9.00 -8.16 -1.95
N ASP A 86 -8.93 -9.49 -1.98
CA ASP A 86 -8.31 -10.24 -0.89
C ASP A 86 -6.78 -10.03 -0.92
N PHE A 87 -6.15 -9.80 0.23
CA PHE A 87 -4.70 -9.64 0.33
C PHE A 87 -4.08 -10.65 1.31
N LYS A 88 -2.81 -10.97 1.12
CA LYS A 88 -2.11 -11.98 1.92
C LYS A 88 -1.12 -11.32 2.87
N LEU A 89 -1.08 -11.75 4.14
CA LEU A 89 -0.16 -11.17 5.13
C LEU A 89 1.30 -11.51 4.87
N ASP A 90 1.62 -12.58 4.14
CA ASP A 90 3.00 -12.95 3.78
C ASP A 90 3.66 -11.94 2.85
N LYS A 91 2.86 -11.10 2.21
CA LYS A 91 3.29 -10.09 1.27
C LYS A 91 2.93 -8.69 1.73
N THR A 92 2.61 -8.51 3.01
CA THR A 92 2.19 -7.23 3.56
C THR A 92 3.05 -6.87 4.76
N ASP A 93 3.60 -5.66 4.77
CA ASP A 93 4.23 -5.07 5.95
C ASP A 93 3.20 -4.17 6.65
N ILE A 94 2.98 -4.41 7.94
CA ILE A 94 2.09 -3.58 8.76
C ILE A 94 2.96 -2.78 9.72
N ILE A 95 2.86 -1.46 9.64
CA ILE A 95 3.65 -0.52 10.44
C ILE A 95 2.69 0.20 11.37
N VAL A 96 3.00 0.19 12.66
CA VAL A 96 2.28 0.94 13.68
C VAL A 96 3.25 1.94 14.29
N GLU A 97 2.92 3.21 14.16
CA GLU A 97 3.73 4.33 14.62
C GLU A 97 2.96 5.14 15.68
N THR A 98 3.63 5.46 16.77
CA THR A 98 3.20 6.48 17.73
C THR A 98 4.16 7.66 17.69
N ASP A 99 3.88 8.70 18.48
CA ASP A 99 4.74 9.90 18.54
C ASP A 99 6.19 9.61 18.97
N ARG A 100 6.45 8.46 19.61
CA ARG A 100 7.77 8.07 20.12
C ARG A 100 8.35 6.81 19.52
N GLU A 101 7.53 5.96 18.91
CA GLU A 101 7.92 4.60 18.60
C GLU A 101 7.33 4.12 17.28
N THR A 102 8.04 3.22 16.61
CA THR A 102 7.58 2.62 15.36
C THR A 102 7.84 1.13 15.41
N THR A 103 6.78 0.35 15.28
CA THR A 103 6.84 -1.11 15.29
C THR A 103 6.38 -1.63 13.94
N ARG A 104 7.13 -2.58 13.39
CA ARG A 104 6.79 -3.26 12.14
C ARG A 104 6.38 -4.70 12.41
N PHE A 105 5.31 -5.12 11.76
CA PHE A 105 4.76 -6.47 11.80
C PHE A 105 4.84 -7.03 10.38
N ASN A 106 5.94 -7.74 10.12
CA ASN A 106 6.26 -8.33 8.81
C ASN A 106 6.38 -9.87 8.88
N GLU A 107 6.06 -10.48 10.03
CA GLU A 107 6.09 -11.93 10.18
C GLU A 107 4.74 -12.53 9.82
N PRO A 108 4.66 -13.28 8.70
CA PRO A 108 3.48 -14.05 8.42
C PRO A 108 3.30 -15.13 9.48
N ASP A 109 2.08 -15.64 9.51
CA ASP A 109 1.82 -16.87 10.25
C ASP A 109 2.81 -17.98 9.94
N SER A 110 3.02 -18.86 10.92
CA SER A 110 3.74 -20.12 10.80
C SER A 110 3.39 -20.94 9.54
N ASP A 111 2.15 -20.82 9.04
CA ASP A 111 1.71 -21.46 7.81
C ASP A 111 1.91 -20.62 6.52
N GLY A 112 2.26 -19.33 6.62
CA GLY A 112 2.52 -18.44 5.47
C GLY A 112 1.30 -18.21 4.55
N ARG A 113 0.10 -18.61 4.96
CA ARG A 113 -1.11 -18.64 4.10
C ARG A 113 -2.25 -17.75 4.60
N ALA A 114 -2.02 -16.87 5.55
CA ALA A 114 -3.08 -16.03 6.08
C ALA A 114 -3.53 -15.02 5.00
N VAL A 115 -4.76 -15.19 4.50
CA VAL A 115 -5.41 -14.31 3.54
C VAL A 115 -6.52 -13.54 4.25
N ILE A 116 -6.48 -12.21 4.18
CA ILE A 116 -7.56 -11.34 4.64
C ILE A 116 -8.56 -11.18 3.50
N ARG A 117 -9.82 -11.43 3.82
CA ARG A 117 -10.92 -11.37 2.86
C ARG A 117 -11.90 -10.27 3.18
N THR A 118 -12.77 -9.95 2.23
CA THR A 118 -13.92 -9.08 2.50
C THR A 118 -14.77 -9.56 3.69
N ALA A 119 -15.19 -8.60 4.52
CA ALA A 119 -15.92 -8.78 5.78
C ALA A 119 -15.13 -9.46 6.91
N SER A 120 -13.86 -9.80 6.70
CA SER A 120 -12.96 -10.18 7.79
C SER A 120 -12.42 -8.93 8.49
N SER A 121 -11.94 -9.13 9.69
CA SER A 121 -11.17 -8.17 10.46
C SER A 121 -9.83 -8.80 10.81
N PHE A 122 -8.96 -8.07 11.47
CA PHE A 122 -7.76 -8.60 12.05
C PHE A 122 -7.37 -7.71 13.23
N ARG A 123 -6.54 -8.24 14.12
CA ARG A 123 -6.20 -7.56 15.37
C ARG A 123 -4.71 -7.50 15.49
N ILE A 124 -4.14 -6.30 15.57
CA ILE A 124 -2.73 -6.12 15.91
C ILE A 124 -2.66 -6.05 17.43
N ARG A 125 -1.82 -6.88 18.05
CA ARG A 125 -1.57 -6.82 19.49
C ARG A 125 -0.17 -6.28 19.70
N VAL A 126 -0.06 -5.27 20.55
CA VAL A 126 1.19 -4.67 20.98
C VAL A 126 1.31 -4.88 22.47
N ASP A 127 2.36 -5.58 22.88
CA ASP A 127 2.63 -5.87 24.28
C ASP A 127 3.69 -4.92 24.84
N GLY A 128 3.57 -4.57 26.12
CA GLY A 128 4.48 -3.73 26.88
C GLY A 128 5.67 -4.49 27.47
N ASP A 129 5.61 -5.83 27.48
CA ASP A 129 6.63 -6.70 28.05
C ASP A 129 7.42 -7.42 26.93
N PRO A 130 8.69 -7.08 26.71
CA PRO A 130 9.54 -7.73 25.71
C PRO A 130 9.89 -9.19 26.09
N ASP A 131 9.76 -9.58 27.36
CA ASP A 131 10.07 -10.92 27.88
C ASP A 131 8.83 -11.84 27.97
N ASP A 132 7.60 -11.31 27.75
CA ASP A 132 6.37 -12.12 27.71
C ASP A 132 6.29 -12.91 26.40
N THR A 133 7.00 -14.03 26.36
CA THR A 133 6.79 -15.05 25.34
C THR A 133 5.44 -15.72 25.58
N LEU A 134 4.57 -15.71 24.55
CA LEU A 134 3.29 -16.42 24.59
C LEU A 134 3.49 -17.87 25.08
N PRO A 135 2.50 -18.48 25.78
CA PRO A 135 2.61 -19.75 26.51
C PRO A 135 3.11 -20.99 25.74
N ASN A 136 3.38 -20.87 24.44
CA ASN A 136 3.86 -21.90 23.53
C ASN A 136 5.34 -21.73 23.11
N GLY A 137 6.11 -20.82 23.73
CA GLY A 137 7.56 -20.66 23.48
C GLY A 137 7.90 -20.30 22.03
N LYS A 138 6.87 -19.96 21.28
CA LYS A 138 6.89 -19.40 19.95
C LYS A 138 6.06 -18.14 20.04
N GLN A 139 6.48 -17.11 19.33
CA GLN A 139 5.62 -15.96 19.04
C GLN A 139 4.53 -16.37 18.02
N GLU A 140 3.91 -17.56 18.15
CA GLU A 140 3.05 -18.18 17.15
C GLU A 140 1.57 -18.25 17.54
N ALA A 141 0.73 -17.82 16.59
CA ALA A 141 -0.73 -17.78 16.65
C ALA A 141 -1.42 -19.04 16.11
N VAL A 142 -2.38 -19.61 16.82
CA VAL A 142 -3.32 -20.67 16.36
C VAL A 142 -4.58 -20.63 17.27
N THR A 143 -5.88 -20.74 16.91
CA THR A 143 -6.64 -20.87 15.64
C THR A 143 -8.16 -20.79 15.89
N ALA A 144 -8.91 -20.54 14.79
CA ALA A 144 -10.34 -20.75 14.49
C ALA A 144 -11.35 -19.65 14.82
N GLY A 145 -12.00 -19.10 13.78
CA GLY A 145 -13.16 -18.20 13.91
C GLY A 145 -13.08 -16.89 13.11
N GLY A 146 -12.00 -16.68 12.35
CA GLY A 146 -11.81 -15.55 11.44
C GLY A 146 -11.34 -14.30 12.16
N ASN A 147 -10.06 -13.90 11.94
CA ASN A 147 -9.42 -12.58 12.16
C ASN A 147 -8.15 -12.63 13.05
N ARG A 148 -6.95 -12.31 12.48
CA ARG A 148 -5.59 -12.49 13.09
C ARG A 148 -4.62 -11.37 12.70
N VAL A 149 -3.87 -10.73 13.62
CA VAL A 149 -2.53 -10.10 13.38
C VAL A 149 -1.64 -10.25 14.65
N TRP A 150 -0.32 -10.20 14.44
CA TRP A 150 0.81 -10.71 15.23
C TRP A 150 1.47 -9.68 16.15
N ASN A 151 2.37 -10.19 17.00
CA ASN A 151 3.29 -9.43 17.87
C ASN A 151 4.62 -9.20 17.12
N SER A 152 5.33 -8.11 17.45
CA SER A 152 6.59 -7.70 16.84
C SER A 152 7.77 -8.55 17.32
N THR A 153 8.62 -9.02 16.40
CA THR A 153 9.94 -9.59 16.71
C THR A 153 11.00 -8.52 17.03
N GLN A 154 10.69 -7.24 16.82
CA GLN A 154 11.55 -6.14 17.24
C GLN A 154 11.16 -5.67 18.64
N ASP A 155 12.18 -5.71 19.49
CA ASP A 155 12.31 -5.48 20.94
C ASP A 155 11.82 -4.11 21.47
N GLU A 156 10.98 -3.41 20.70
CA GLU A 156 10.40 -2.12 21.07
C GLU A 156 8.88 -2.30 21.20
N ALA A 157 8.49 -2.54 22.44
CA ALA A 157 7.12 -2.54 22.91
C ALA A 157 6.56 -1.12 22.88
N ILE A 158 5.53 -0.81 22.07
CA ILE A 158 4.97 0.56 21.94
C ILE A 158 4.53 1.10 23.29
N THR A 159 5.46 1.78 23.96
CA THR A 159 5.35 2.17 25.37
C THR A 159 4.31 3.26 25.57
N ASP A 160 4.08 4.10 24.57
CA ASP A 160 3.02 5.13 24.58
C ASP A 160 1.62 4.50 24.54
N LEU A 161 1.45 3.39 23.82
CA LEU A 161 0.16 2.72 23.70
C LEU A 161 -0.16 1.83 24.91
N THR A 162 0.86 1.51 25.73
CA THR A 162 0.79 0.59 26.88
C THR A 162 1.18 1.22 28.24
N SER A 163 1.62 2.49 28.32
CA SER A 163 1.86 3.28 29.56
C SER A 163 0.69 3.32 30.56
N SER A 164 0.91 3.27 31.88
CA SER A 164 -0.18 3.32 32.89
C SER A 164 -0.69 4.74 33.21
N THR A 165 -0.05 5.78 32.67
CA THR A 165 -0.43 7.18 32.92
C THR A 165 -1.38 7.68 31.83
N GLU A 166 -2.67 7.90 32.14
CA GLU A 166 -3.67 8.43 31.18
C GLU A 166 -3.24 9.76 30.52
N SER A 167 -2.45 10.58 31.22
CA SER A 167 -1.92 11.84 30.70
C SER A 167 -0.95 11.68 29.52
N ASP A 168 -0.33 10.51 29.37
CA ASP A 168 0.60 10.21 28.26
C ASP A 168 -0.11 9.57 27.06
N ARG A 169 -1.38 9.15 27.22
CA ARG A 169 -2.21 8.66 26.11
C ARG A 169 -3.03 9.73 25.43
N ALA A 170 -3.60 10.64 26.22
CA ALA A 170 -4.56 11.61 25.72
C ALA A 170 -3.88 12.61 24.77
N GLY A 171 -4.24 12.54 23.49
CA GLY A 171 -3.66 13.35 22.43
C GLY A 171 -2.54 12.68 21.64
N SER A 172 -2.17 11.44 21.99
CA SER A 172 -1.12 10.70 21.28
C SER A 172 -1.61 10.23 19.92
N ARG A 173 -0.78 10.42 18.89
CA ARG A 173 -1.10 10.02 17.52
C ARG A 173 -0.67 8.59 17.28
N LEU A 174 -1.60 7.77 16.79
CA LEU A 174 -1.37 6.42 16.32
C LEU A 174 -1.55 6.40 14.81
N THR A 175 -0.48 6.19 14.06
CA THR A 175 -0.50 6.00 12.62
C THR A 175 -0.35 4.52 12.30
N ILE A 176 -1.30 3.97 11.55
CA ILE A 176 -1.23 2.61 11.02
C ILE A 176 -1.03 2.71 9.52
N THR A 177 0.06 2.14 9.04
CA THR A 177 0.39 2.06 7.62
C THR A 177 0.53 0.61 7.22
N ILE A 178 -0.06 0.23 6.08
CA ILE A 178 -0.02 -1.12 5.53
C ILE A 178 0.53 -1.01 4.12
N VAL A 179 1.60 -1.74 3.85
CA VAL A 179 2.36 -1.68 2.60
C VAL A 179 2.37 -3.04 1.95
N ASP A 180 2.10 -3.10 0.65
CA ASP A 180 2.32 -4.30 -0.14
C ASP A 180 3.81 -4.46 -0.44
N THR A 181 4.38 -5.61 -0.12
CA THR A 181 5.82 -5.87 -0.32
C THR A 181 6.18 -6.20 -1.76
N GLU A 182 5.21 -6.59 -2.61
CA GLU A 182 5.47 -6.92 -4.01
C GLU A 182 5.45 -5.66 -4.91
N SER A 183 4.55 -4.72 -4.63
CA SER A 183 4.50 -3.44 -5.34
C SER A 183 5.25 -2.30 -4.64
N GLY A 184 5.48 -2.40 -3.34
CA GLY A 184 6.00 -1.32 -2.51
C GLY A 184 4.99 -0.17 -2.31
N GLU A 185 3.74 -0.35 -2.72
CA GLU A 185 2.68 0.67 -2.59
C GLU A 185 1.97 0.56 -1.24
N ILE A 186 1.54 1.71 -0.72
CA ILE A 186 0.74 1.79 0.51
C ILE A 186 -0.70 1.40 0.19
N ILE A 187 -1.16 0.28 0.76
CA ILE A 187 -2.55 -0.19 0.64
C ILE A 187 -3.46 0.61 1.59
N PHE A 188 -2.95 0.99 2.76
CA PHE A 188 -3.73 1.71 3.77
C PHE A 188 -2.83 2.59 4.63
N ASP A 189 -3.29 3.81 4.91
CA ASP A 189 -2.65 4.73 5.84
C ASP A 189 -3.73 5.44 6.65
N ARG A 190 -3.60 5.40 7.97
CA ARG A 190 -4.54 6.04 8.88
C ARG A 190 -3.88 6.48 10.17
N THR A 191 -3.92 7.78 10.43
CA THR A 191 -3.67 8.35 11.76
C THR A 191 -4.98 8.47 12.56
N ILE A 192 -4.90 8.10 13.83
CA ILE A 192 -5.94 8.21 14.86
C ILE A 192 -5.33 8.93 16.06
N THR A 193 -6.10 9.75 16.75
CA THR A 193 -5.70 10.34 18.03
C THR A 193 -6.44 9.62 19.14
N ILE A 194 -5.71 9.22 20.17
CA ILE A 194 -6.20 8.43 21.32
C ILE A 194 -6.37 9.34 22.53
#